data_AF-A0A924X8S3-F1
#
_entry.id   AF-A0A924X8S3-F1
#
_cell.length_a   1.000
_cell.length_b   1.000
_cell.length_c   1.000
_cell.angle_alpha   90.00
_cell.angle_beta   90.00
_cell.angle_gamma   90.00
#
_symmetry.space_group_name_H-M   'P 1'
#
loop_
_entity.id
_entity.type
_entity.pdbx_description
1 polymer ?
#
loop_
_entity_poly.entity_id
_entity_poly.type
_entity_poly.pdbx_seq_one_letter_code
_entity_poly.pdbx_strand_id
1 'polypeptide(L)'
;MVHIEPDFWGYTQSYGGAAPSTVEIAVNENSDCSELPNDAAGFGRCLIKMTRQYAPNTLVGLHASGWASKIDVLMNGDVNLDVSAEAGKTSAWLKAVGAAEGDFIVGDMCDRDAGYYETQLGTNKWWNTNATLPNFTQALTWGKAISNGVGLPLIWWQTPLGNMSQTNKPDHYKDNRVDYLFAHMNDVAASGVVALLFGTGKDDQTEPDLGANGDNGNFVAKVNAYATDGTGKLTCE
;
A
#
# COMPACT_ATOMS: atom_id res chain seq x y z
N MET A 1 5.97 -3.90 14.40
CA MET A 1 6.17 -3.44 13.01
C MET A 1 5.91 -1.95 12.97
N VAL A 2 6.74 -1.19 12.25
CA VAL A 2 6.58 0.25 12.03
C VAL A 2 6.54 0.50 10.54
N HIS A 3 5.40 1.02 10.08
CA HIS A 3 5.24 1.59 8.76
C HIS A 3 5.52 3.09 8.86
N ILE A 4 6.58 3.56 8.22
CA ILE A 4 7.03 4.95 8.34
C ILE A 4 6.38 5.80 7.25
N GLU A 5 5.56 6.76 7.68
CA GLU A 5 5.05 7.90 6.89
C GLU A 5 4.47 7.53 5.51
N PRO A 6 3.18 7.15 5.42
CA PRO A 6 2.59 6.64 4.18
C PRO A 6 2.67 7.59 2.98
N ASP A 7 2.29 8.85 3.13
CA ASP A 7 2.19 9.76 1.98
C ASP A 7 3.49 10.54 1.72
N PHE A 8 4.32 10.68 2.74
CA PHE A 8 5.54 11.50 2.69
C PHE A 8 6.48 11.08 1.56
N TRP A 9 6.71 9.77 1.41
CA TRP A 9 7.61 9.25 0.37
C TRP A 9 7.07 9.50 -1.04
N GLY A 10 5.75 9.42 -1.21
CA GLY A 10 5.08 9.73 -2.47
C GLY A 10 5.23 11.20 -2.85
N TYR A 11 5.05 12.12 -1.90
CA TYR A 11 5.23 13.56 -2.13
C TYR A 11 6.69 13.92 -2.41
N THR A 12 7.63 13.38 -1.65
CA THR A 12 9.06 13.67 -1.86
C THR A 12 9.54 13.15 -3.21
N GLN A 13 9.10 11.97 -3.67
CA GLN A 13 9.37 11.51 -5.03
C GLN A 13 8.72 12.41 -6.08
N SER A 14 7.44 12.76 -5.90
CA SER A 14 6.73 13.64 -6.83
C SER A 14 7.42 15.00 -6.95
N TYR A 15 7.95 15.53 -5.85
CA TYR A 15 8.67 16.79 -5.86
C TYR A 15 10.08 16.66 -6.45
N GLY A 16 10.91 15.74 -5.93
CA GLY A 16 12.33 15.59 -6.27
C GLY A 16 12.63 14.74 -7.51
N GLY A 17 11.62 14.12 -8.11
CA GLY A 17 11.76 13.32 -9.32
C GLY A 17 12.54 12.04 -9.07
N ALA A 18 13.69 11.87 -9.74
CA ALA A 18 14.51 10.66 -9.65
C ALA A 18 15.63 10.74 -8.58
N ALA A 19 15.92 11.93 -8.05
CA ALA A 19 17.04 12.16 -7.15
C ALA A 19 16.57 12.67 -5.77
N PRO A 20 16.56 11.83 -4.72
CA PRO A 20 16.17 12.24 -3.37
C PRO A 20 16.99 13.39 -2.79
N SER A 21 18.23 13.57 -3.24
CA SER A 21 19.10 14.67 -2.83
C SER A 21 18.60 16.06 -3.22
N THR A 22 17.60 16.14 -4.10
CA THR A 22 16.94 17.41 -4.47
C THR A 22 15.87 17.85 -3.48
N VAL A 23 15.51 16.98 -2.53
CA VAL A 23 14.54 17.25 -1.48
C VAL A 23 15.30 17.51 -0.19
N GLU A 24 15.53 18.78 0.13
CA GLU A 24 16.29 19.18 1.32
C GLU A 24 15.52 18.92 2.62
N ILE A 25 16.17 18.27 3.58
CA ILE A 25 15.60 17.95 4.90
C ILE A 25 16.72 18.06 5.93
N ALA A 26 16.50 18.76 7.04
CA ALA A 26 17.47 18.78 8.13
C ALA A 26 17.52 17.40 8.82
N VAL A 27 18.65 16.71 8.73
CA VAL A 27 18.87 15.37 9.28
C VAL A 27 20.04 15.38 10.25
N ASN A 28 21.16 16.00 9.87
CA ASN A 28 22.41 15.93 10.62
C ASN A 28 22.40 16.68 11.96
N GLU A 29 21.39 17.51 12.21
CA GLU A 29 21.14 18.11 13.54
C GLU A 29 20.71 17.06 14.57
N ASN A 30 20.19 15.91 14.12
CA ASN A 30 19.96 14.75 14.96
C ASN A 30 21.29 14.00 15.16
N SER A 31 21.73 13.90 16.42
CA SER A 31 22.99 13.23 16.77
C SER A 31 23.06 11.77 16.35
N ASP A 32 21.92 11.07 16.26
CA ASP A 32 21.88 9.68 15.79
C ASP A 32 22.23 9.54 14.30
N CYS A 33 22.21 10.63 13.55
CA CYS A 33 22.31 10.66 12.09
C CYS A 33 23.21 11.78 11.56
N SER A 34 24.11 12.29 12.39
CA SER A 34 24.98 13.44 12.06
C SER A 34 25.86 13.23 10.82
N GLU A 35 26.11 11.98 10.45
CA GLU A 35 26.89 11.58 9.27
C GLU A 35 26.05 11.45 7.98
N LEU A 36 24.72 11.49 8.09
CA LEU A 36 23.81 11.37 6.95
C LEU A 36 23.58 12.73 6.27
N PRO A 37 23.32 12.76 4.96
CA PRO A 37 23.10 14.01 4.23
C PRO A 37 21.79 14.70 4.65
N ASN A 38 21.73 16.02 4.47
CA ASN A 38 20.52 16.82 4.71
C ASN A 38 19.54 16.78 3.53
N ASP A 39 19.02 15.60 3.23
CA ASP A 39 18.05 15.39 2.18
C ASP A 39 17.09 14.22 2.49
N ALA A 40 16.15 13.93 1.58
CA ALA A 40 15.24 12.80 1.73
C ALA A 40 15.93 11.44 1.81
N ALA A 41 17.13 11.29 1.21
CA ALA A 41 17.89 10.04 1.35
C ALA A 41 18.45 9.88 2.76
N GLY A 42 19.03 10.94 3.31
CA GLY A 42 19.51 10.95 4.69
C GLY A 42 18.37 10.75 5.69
N PHE A 43 17.20 11.36 5.44
CA PHE A 43 16.05 11.25 6.33
C PHE A 43 15.52 9.81 6.43
N GLY A 44 15.29 9.13 5.29
CA GLY A 44 14.83 7.74 5.30
C GLY A 44 15.82 6.79 5.97
N ARG A 45 17.11 6.93 5.66
CA ARG A 45 18.19 6.14 6.29
C ARG A 45 18.29 6.41 7.79
N CYS A 46 18.08 7.65 8.22
CA CYS A 46 18.10 8.03 9.61
C CYS A 46 17.00 7.31 10.41
N LEU A 47 15.76 7.31 9.90
CA LEU A 47 14.63 6.66 10.57
C LEU A 47 14.81 5.14 10.68
N ILE A 48 15.36 4.50 9.64
CA ILE A 48 15.68 3.07 9.67
C ILE A 48 16.81 2.82 10.67
N LYS A 49 17.90 3.60 10.63
CA LYS A 49 19.02 3.50 11.58
C LYS A 49 18.56 3.61 13.03
N MET A 50 17.74 4.62 13.33
CA MET A 50 17.16 4.81 14.67
C MET A 50 16.29 3.61 15.06
N THR A 51 15.51 3.04 14.14
CA THR A 51 14.74 1.83 14.43
C THR A 51 15.65 0.66 14.79
N ARG A 52 16.76 0.46 14.06
CA ARG A 52 17.74 -0.59 14.38
C ARG A 52 18.43 -0.37 15.74
N GLN A 53 18.67 0.88 16.11
CA GLN A 53 19.32 1.24 17.37
C GLN A 53 18.40 1.07 18.58
N TYR A 54 17.17 1.58 18.50
CA TYR A 54 16.28 1.70 19.66
C TYR A 54 15.20 0.63 19.73
N ALA A 55 14.88 -0.03 18.62
CA ALA A 55 13.86 -1.07 18.54
C ALA A 55 14.32 -2.24 17.64
N PRO A 56 15.42 -2.94 17.98
CA PRO A 56 16.05 -3.92 17.10
C PRO A 56 15.17 -5.12 16.73
N ASN A 57 14.12 -5.42 17.51
CA ASN A 57 13.17 -6.49 17.23
C ASN A 57 11.97 -6.03 16.38
N THR A 58 11.90 -4.75 16.03
CA THR A 58 10.81 -4.17 15.24
C THR A 58 11.14 -4.26 13.77
N LEU A 59 10.24 -4.89 13.00
CA LEU A 59 10.25 -4.78 11.54
C LEU A 59 9.89 -3.35 11.11
N VAL A 60 10.58 -2.80 10.12
CA VAL A 60 10.38 -1.44 9.60
C VAL A 60 10.25 -1.42 8.09
N GLY A 61 9.38 -0.57 7.56
CA GLY A 61 9.17 -0.43 6.12
C GLY A 61 8.76 0.98 5.72
N LEU A 62 9.14 1.35 4.50
CA LEU A 62 8.75 2.61 3.86
C LEU A 62 7.57 2.38 2.91
N HIS A 63 6.87 3.46 2.58
CA HIS A 63 5.68 3.42 1.74
C HIS A 63 5.99 3.69 0.26
N ALA A 64 5.43 2.87 -0.62
CA ALA A 64 5.36 3.06 -2.06
C ALA A 64 3.96 3.55 -2.42
N SER A 65 3.83 4.81 -2.83
CA SER A 65 2.53 5.31 -3.31
C SER A 65 2.38 5.06 -4.81
N GLY A 66 1.21 4.59 -5.24
CA GLY A 66 0.90 4.30 -6.64
C GLY A 66 0.97 5.50 -7.60
N TRP A 67 1.00 6.71 -7.04
CA TRP A 67 1.03 8.00 -7.74
C TRP A 67 2.37 8.75 -7.63
N ALA A 68 3.34 8.21 -6.89
CA ALA A 68 4.56 8.90 -6.48
C ALA A 68 5.43 9.39 -7.66
N SER A 69 5.33 8.75 -8.82
CA SER A 69 6.07 9.12 -10.04
C SER A 69 5.40 10.23 -10.86
N LYS A 70 4.31 10.84 -10.34
CA LYS A 70 3.34 11.72 -11.03
C LYS A 70 2.41 11.02 -12.03
N ILE A 71 2.48 9.69 -12.10
CA ILE A 71 1.50 8.87 -12.82
C ILE A 71 0.79 8.03 -11.77
N ASP A 72 -0.53 8.20 -11.64
CA ASP A 72 -1.36 7.31 -10.82
C ASP A 72 -1.51 5.97 -11.54
N VAL A 73 -0.60 5.03 -11.25
CA VAL A 73 -0.54 3.73 -11.91
C VAL A 73 -1.75 2.86 -11.56
N LEU A 74 -2.26 2.97 -10.33
CA LEU A 74 -3.32 2.08 -9.85
C LEU A 74 -4.69 2.47 -10.40
N MET A 75 -4.89 3.74 -10.79
CA MET A 75 -6.11 4.22 -11.43
C MET A 75 -5.95 4.52 -12.93
N ASN A 76 -4.80 4.22 -13.52
CA ASN A 76 -4.57 4.50 -14.95
C ASN A 76 -5.42 3.60 -15.86
N GLY A 77 -6.06 4.20 -16.86
CA GLY A 77 -6.86 3.51 -17.87
C GLY A 77 -6.16 3.25 -19.21
N ASP A 78 -4.92 3.71 -19.38
CA ASP A 78 -4.17 3.53 -20.62
C ASP A 78 -3.61 2.10 -20.72
N VAL A 79 -4.12 1.35 -21.69
CA VAL A 79 -3.69 -0.03 -21.99
C VAL A 79 -2.23 -0.14 -22.43
N ASN A 80 -1.59 0.98 -22.78
CA ASN A 80 -0.20 1.03 -23.22
C ASN A 80 0.76 1.43 -22.08
N LEU A 81 0.27 1.71 -20.87
CA LEU A 81 1.14 2.00 -19.74
C LEU A 81 1.99 0.77 -19.40
N ASP A 82 3.32 0.93 -19.44
CA ASP A 82 4.21 -0.06 -18.86
C ASP A 82 4.23 0.08 -17.34
N VAL A 83 3.31 -0.65 -16.70
CA VAL A 83 3.12 -0.68 -15.24
C VAL A 83 4.42 -1.04 -14.51
N SER A 84 5.21 -1.97 -15.05
CA SER A 84 6.45 -2.43 -14.40
C SER A 84 7.56 -1.39 -14.52
N ALA A 85 7.70 -0.73 -15.68
CA ALA A 85 8.65 0.35 -15.84
C ALA A 85 8.31 1.54 -14.94
N GLU A 86 7.03 1.88 -14.79
CA GLU A 86 6.61 2.97 -13.91
C GLU A 86 6.85 2.64 -12.44
N ALA A 87 6.51 1.43 -12.00
CA ALA A 87 6.86 0.92 -10.67
C ALA A 87 8.38 0.97 -10.43
N GLY A 88 9.19 0.65 -11.45
CA GLY A 88 10.65 0.69 -11.37
C GLY A 88 11.22 2.06 -10.96
N LYS A 89 10.55 3.16 -11.33
CA LYS A 89 10.95 4.52 -10.88
C LYS A 89 10.76 4.67 -9.38
N THR A 90 9.61 4.26 -8.86
CA THR A 90 9.31 4.28 -7.42
C THR A 90 10.21 3.32 -6.64
N SER A 91 10.46 2.12 -7.14
CA SER A 91 11.42 1.18 -6.52
C SER A 91 12.84 1.74 -6.44
N ALA A 92 13.30 2.42 -7.50
CA ALA A 92 14.61 3.07 -7.51
C ALA A 92 14.69 4.20 -6.49
N TRP A 93 13.65 5.04 -6.41
CA TRP A 93 13.52 6.09 -5.40
C TRP A 93 13.57 5.53 -3.98
N LEU A 94 12.77 4.50 -3.70
CA LEU A 94 12.71 3.85 -2.38
C LEU A 94 14.05 3.31 -1.94
N LYS A 95 14.79 2.65 -2.84
CA LYS A 95 16.16 2.20 -2.53
C LYS A 95 17.10 3.36 -2.22
N ALA A 96 16.99 4.46 -2.96
CA ALA A 96 17.83 5.63 -2.74
C ALA A 96 17.57 6.25 -1.35
N VAL A 97 16.31 6.25 -0.88
CA VAL A 97 15.97 6.69 0.49
C VAL A 97 16.18 5.65 1.59
N GLY A 98 16.78 4.50 1.25
CA GLY A 98 17.21 3.49 2.23
C GLY A 98 16.19 2.37 2.48
N ALA A 99 15.09 2.28 1.74
CA ALA A 99 14.04 1.28 2.00
C ALA A 99 14.57 -0.17 2.04
N ALA A 100 15.60 -0.49 1.25
CA ALA A 100 16.24 -1.82 1.21
C ALA A 100 16.99 -2.20 2.50
N GLU A 101 17.20 -1.26 3.43
CA GLU A 101 17.75 -1.51 4.78
C GLU A 101 16.64 -1.81 5.81
N GLY A 102 15.38 -1.67 5.39
CA GLY A 102 14.19 -2.12 6.11
C GLY A 102 13.91 -3.61 5.89
N ASP A 103 12.67 -4.00 6.21
CA ASP A 103 12.23 -5.40 6.22
C ASP A 103 11.07 -5.67 5.24
N PHE A 104 10.31 -4.64 4.88
CA PHE A 104 9.18 -4.73 3.96
C PHE A 104 8.91 -3.37 3.29
N ILE A 105 8.06 -3.38 2.27
CA ILE A 105 7.48 -2.19 1.66
C ILE A 105 5.98 -2.21 1.90
N VAL A 106 5.40 -1.03 2.10
CA VAL A 106 3.95 -0.85 2.18
C VAL A 106 3.48 -0.14 0.92
N GLY A 107 2.34 -0.51 0.37
CA GLY A 107 1.65 0.31 -0.64
C GLY A 107 0.15 0.32 -0.37
N ASP A 108 -0.57 1.30 -0.89
CA ASP A 108 -2.00 1.49 -0.65
C ASP A 108 -2.88 1.10 -1.82
N MET A 109 -4.03 0.49 -1.52
CA MET A 109 -5.04 0.19 -2.54
C MET A 109 -6.04 1.33 -2.67
N CYS A 110 -6.52 1.82 -1.53
CA CYS A 110 -7.35 3.01 -1.39
C CYS A 110 -7.53 3.33 0.11
N ASP A 111 -7.68 4.60 0.45
CA ASP A 111 -7.94 5.05 1.82
C ASP A 111 -9.43 5.03 2.20
N ARG A 112 -10.33 4.94 1.22
CA ARG A 112 -11.80 4.94 1.40
C ARG A 112 -12.46 3.92 0.49
N ASP A 113 -13.68 3.56 0.83
CA ASP A 113 -14.52 2.69 0.01
C ASP A 113 -14.82 3.36 -1.35
N ALA A 114 -14.75 2.60 -2.44
CA ALA A 114 -15.03 3.12 -3.78
C ALA A 114 -16.42 3.76 -3.91
N GLY A 115 -17.42 3.24 -3.17
CA GLY A 115 -18.76 3.79 -3.10
C GLY A 115 -18.82 5.18 -2.44
N TYR A 116 -17.91 5.52 -1.52
CA TYR A 116 -17.79 6.87 -0.98
C TYR A 116 -17.33 7.83 -2.07
N TYR A 117 -16.26 7.47 -2.79
CA TYR A 117 -15.75 8.28 -3.90
C TYR A 117 -16.79 8.52 -4.99
N GLU A 118 -17.55 7.48 -5.34
CA GLU A 118 -18.61 7.55 -6.34
C GLU A 118 -19.74 8.49 -5.91
N THR A 119 -20.23 8.34 -4.68
CA THR A 119 -21.47 9.03 -4.25
C THR A 119 -21.23 10.38 -3.60
N GLN A 120 -20.11 10.59 -2.92
CA GLN A 120 -19.81 11.83 -2.20
C GLN A 120 -18.91 12.76 -3.01
N LEU A 121 -18.00 12.20 -3.82
CA LEU A 121 -17.01 12.99 -4.57
C LEU A 121 -17.23 12.95 -6.08
N GLY A 122 -18.12 12.11 -6.60
CA GLY A 122 -18.37 11.98 -8.03
C GLY A 122 -17.16 11.44 -8.80
N THR A 123 -16.30 10.66 -8.15
CA THR A 123 -15.07 10.11 -8.74
C THR A 123 -15.09 8.59 -8.73
N ASN A 124 -14.54 7.97 -9.78
CA ASN A 124 -14.42 6.53 -9.86
C ASN A 124 -13.15 6.07 -9.13
N LYS A 125 -13.30 5.21 -8.11
CA LYS A 125 -12.19 4.50 -7.43
C LYS A 125 -12.40 2.98 -7.41
N TRP A 126 -13.28 2.47 -8.28
CA TRP A 126 -13.49 1.04 -8.48
C TRP A 126 -12.37 0.43 -9.31
N TRP A 127 -11.98 -0.80 -8.96
CA TRP A 127 -11.20 -1.67 -9.82
C TRP A 127 -12.11 -2.71 -10.45
N ASN A 128 -12.01 -2.90 -11.77
CA ASN A 128 -12.79 -3.93 -12.45
C ASN A 128 -12.23 -5.33 -12.14
N THR A 129 -13.05 -6.36 -12.29
CA THR A 129 -12.66 -7.78 -12.20
C THR A 129 -11.90 -8.24 -13.45
N ASN A 130 -10.81 -7.53 -13.79
CA ASN A 130 -9.88 -7.79 -14.89
C ASN A 130 -10.42 -7.68 -16.33
N ALA A 131 -11.65 -7.19 -16.52
CA ALA A 131 -12.21 -6.98 -17.87
C ALA A 131 -11.76 -5.67 -18.52
N THR A 132 -11.57 -4.61 -17.73
CA THR A 132 -11.21 -3.25 -18.19
C THR A 132 -10.29 -2.58 -17.17
N LEU A 133 -9.47 -1.62 -17.60
CA LEU A 133 -8.63 -0.84 -16.68
C LEU A 133 -9.43 0.27 -15.98
N PRO A 134 -9.04 0.68 -14.77
CA PRO A 134 -8.07 0.00 -13.88
C PRO A 134 -8.65 -1.30 -13.30
N ASN A 135 -7.78 -2.26 -12.97
CA ASN A 135 -8.16 -3.56 -12.42
C ASN A 135 -7.13 -4.12 -11.42
N PHE A 136 -7.50 -5.21 -10.77
CA PHE A 136 -6.64 -5.88 -9.80
C PHE A 136 -5.35 -6.44 -10.41
N THR A 137 -5.38 -6.96 -11.65
CA THR A 137 -4.14 -7.40 -12.33
C THR A 137 -3.12 -6.29 -12.45
N GLN A 138 -3.54 -5.06 -12.78
CA GLN A 138 -2.66 -3.89 -12.83
C GLN A 138 -2.06 -3.57 -11.46
N ALA A 139 -2.89 -3.55 -10.41
CA ALA A 139 -2.42 -3.30 -9.04
C ALA A 139 -1.42 -4.36 -8.56
N LEU A 140 -1.70 -5.65 -8.79
CA LEU A 140 -0.79 -6.74 -8.42
C LEU A 140 0.48 -6.77 -9.27
N THR A 141 0.41 -6.37 -10.54
CA THR A 141 1.59 -6.21 -11.40
C THR A 141 2.50 -5.09 -10.88
N TRP A 142 1.91 -3.95 -10.53
CA TRP A 142 2.64 -2.84 -9.92
C TRP A 142 3.28 -3.25 -8.59
N GLY A 143 2.51 -3.88 -7.69
CA GLY A 143 3.01 -4.34 -6.40
C GLY A 143 4.17 -5.33 -6.52
N LYS A 144 4.07 -6.27 -7.46
CA LYS A 144 5.16 -7.22 -7.77
C LYS A 144 6.42 -6.52 -8.26
N ALA A 145 6.28 -5.52 -9.12
CA ALA A 145 7.41 -4.75 -9.63
C ALA A 145 8.06 -3.89 -8.53
N ILE A 146 7.26 -3.36 -7.59
CA ILE A 146 7.78 -2.70 -6.38
C ILE A 146 8.58 -3.68 -5.53
N SER A 147 7.98 -4.80 -5.14
CA SER A 147 8.60 -5.83 -4.30
C SER A 147 9.92 -6.33 -4.89
N ASN A 148 9.91 -6.73 -6.17
CA ASN A 148 11.12 -7.17 -6.87
C ASN A 148 12.16 -6.06 -7.04
N GLY A 149 11.71 -4.83 -7.31
CA GLY A 149 12.60 -3.70 -7.58
C GLY A 149 13.36 -3.24 -6.34
N VAL A 150 12.74 -3.31 -5.15
CA VAL A 150 13.38 -3.01 -3.86
C VAL A 150 14.09 -4.25 -3.29
N GLY A 151 13.56 -5.45 -3.54
CA GLY A 151 14.05 -6.71 -3.00
C GLY A 151 13.45 -7.08 -1.65
N LEU A 152 12.24 -6.59 -1.36
CA LEU A 152 11.55 -6.77 -0.08
C LEU A 152 10.08 -7.20 -0.29
N PRO A 153 9.47 -7.93 0.64
CA PRO A 153 8.06 -8.29 0.56
C PRO A 153 7.16 -7.05 0.65
N LEU A 154 5.99 -7.11 0.01
CA LEU A 154 4.99 -6.04 0.01
C LEU A 154 3.87 -6.30 1.03
N ILE A 155 3.40 -5.23 1.65
CA ILE A 155 2.18 -5.20 2.47
C ILE A 155 1.21 -4.20 1.83
N TRP A 156 -0.03 -4.60 1.61
CA TRP A 156 -1.08 -3.66 1.19
C TRP A 156 -1.73 -2.99 2.40
N TRP A 157 -1.63 -1.66 2.49
CA TRP A 157 -2.25 -0.76 3.45
C TRP A 157 -2.39 0.63 2.81
N GLN A 158 -3.49 1.37 2.93
CA GLN A 158 -4.79 0.91 3.43
C GLN A 158 -5.54 0.11 2.37
N THR A 159 -6.36 -0.81 2.86
CA THR A 159 -7.31 -1.58 2.06
C THR A 159 -8.72 -1.35 2.62
N PRO A 160 -9.66 -0.82 1.83
CA PRO A 160 -11.01 -0.52 2.29
C PRO A 160 -11.82 -1.79 2.60
N LEU A 161 -12.88 -1.63 3.38
CA LEU A 161 -13.64 -2.72 4.02
C LEU A 161 -15.07 -2.88 3.49
N GLY A 162 -15.51 -1.96 2.63
CA GLY A 162 -16.78 -2.05 1.93
C GLY A 162 -16.95 -3.36 1.18
N ASN A 163 -18.22 -3.73 0.98
CA ASN A 163 -18.58 -4.89 0.19
C ASN A 163 -19.82 -4.60 -0.67
N MET A 164 -20.09 -5.43 -1.67
CA MET A 164 -21.14 -5.13 -2.66
C MET A 164 -22.58 -5.16 -2.10
N SER A 165 -22.78 -5.71 -0.90
CA SER A 165 -24.10 -5.75 -0.23
C SER A 165 -24.48 -4.44 0.49
N GLN A 166 -23.54 -3.49 0.59
CA GLN A 166 -23.72 -2.23 1.29
C GLN A 166 -24.68 -1.26 0.57
N THR A 167 -25.04 -0.14 1.21
CA THR A 167 -26.09 0.77 0.70
C THR A 167 -25.58 2.11 0.15
N ASN A 168 -24.27 2.34 0.14
CA ASN A 168 -23.63 3.63 -0.18
C ASN A 168 -24.14 4.78 0.70
N LYS A 169 -24.10 4.58 2.01
CA LYS A 169 -24.40 5.57 3.05
C LYS A 169 -23.26 5.60 4.06
N PRO A 170 -23.15 6.62 4.93
CA PRO A 170 -22.24 6.59 6.06
C PRO A 170 -22.26 5.23 6.78
N ASP A 171 -21.07 4.71 7.08
CA ASP A 171 -20.75 3.41 7.67
C ASP A 171 -21.10 2.18 6.80
N HIS A 172 -21.60 2.41 5.57
CA HIS A 172 -22.15 1.41 4.67
C HIS A 172 -21.83 1.70 3.20
N TYR A 173 -20.57 2.00 2.88
CA TYR A 173 -20.14 2.20 1.49
C TYR A 173 -19.75 0.89 0.82
N LYS A 174 -20.06 0.76 -0.46
CA LYS A 174 -19.67 -0.43 -1.21
C LYS A 174 -18.19 -0.35 -1.59
N ASP A 175 -17.54 -1.50 -1.57
CA ASP A 175 -16.24 -1.74 -2.22
C ASP A 175 -16.21 -3.20 -2.70
N ASN A 176 -15.21 -3.56 -3.51
CA ASN A 176 -15.06 -4.92 -4.05
C ASN A 176 -13.70 -5.56 -3.74
N ARG A 177 -12.79 -4.82 -3.08
CA ARG A 177 -11.42 -5.29 -2.81
C ARG A 177 -11.38 -6.45 -1.83
N VAL A 178 -12.14 -6.41 -0.73
CA VAL A 178 -12.19 -7.52 0.24
C VAL A 178 -12.55 -8.84 -0.46
N ASP A 179 -13.69 -8.86 -1.14
CA ASP A 179 -14.19 -10.09 -1.77
C ASP A 179 -13.25 -10.58 -2.88
N TYR A 180 -12.68 -9.66 -3.67
CA TYR A 180 -11.74 -10.01 -4.72
C TYR A 180 -10.45 -10.61 -4.16
N LEU A 181 -9.82 -9.95 -3.18
CA LEU A 181 -8.52 -10.38 -2.62
C LEU A 181 -8.63 -11.77 -2.00
N PHE A 182 -9.68 -12.03 -1.22
CA PHE A 182 -9.90 -13.35 -0.64
C PHE A 182 -10.22 -14.44 -1.67
N ALA A 183 -10.80 -14.09 -2.81
CA ALA A 183 -11.00 -15.03 -3.92
C ALA A 183 -9.73 -15.30 -4.76
N HIS A 184 -8.70 -14.45 -4.64
CA HIS A 184 -7.48 -14.50 -5.49
C HIS A 184 -6.19 -14.51 -4.66
N MET A 185 -6.20 -15.13 -3.47
CA MET A 185 -5.07 -15.05 -2.55
C MET A 185 -3.77 -15.66 -3.12
N ASN A 186 -3.87 -16.62 -4.04
CA ASN A 186 -2.71 -17.16 -4.75
C ASN A 186 -2.05 -16.10 -5.65
N ASP A 187 -2.83 -15.31 -6.37
CA ASP A 187 -2.31 -14.23 -7.22
C ASP A 187 -1.71 -13.10 -6.36
N VAL A 188 -2.36 -12.81 -5.23
CA VAL A 188 -1.85 -11.87 -4.21
C VAL A 188 -0.48 -12.34 -3.71
N ALA A 189 -0.36 -13.59 -3.23
CA ALA A 189 0.92 -14.14 -2.76
C ALA A 189 1.99 -14.18 -3.88
N ALA A 190 1.61 -14.58 -5.10
CA ALA A 190 2.52 -14.63 -6.25
C ALA A 190 3.01 -13.24 -6.73
N SER A 191 2.40 -12.17 -6.22
CA SER A 191 2.84 -10.78 -6.42
C SER A 191 3.83 -10.29 -5.36
N GLY A 192 4.27 -11.15 -4.43
CA GLY A 192 5.21 -10.79 -3.36
C GLY A 192 4.55 -10.14 -2.15
N VAL A 193 3.21 -10.18 -2.08
CA VAL A 193 2.45 -9.68 -0.94
C VAL A 193 2.47 -10.70 0.19
N VAL A 194 2.80 -10.25 1.40
CA VAL A 194 2.85 -11.09 2.61
C VAL A 194 1.81 -10.72 3.66
N ALA A 195 1.18 -9.55 3.52
CA ALA A 195 0.09 -9.12 4.40
C ALA A 195 -0.86 -8.15 3.69
N LEU A 196 -2.13 -8.21 4.10
CA LEU A 196 -3.19 -7.27 3.75
C LEU A 196 -3.67 -6.61 5.04
N LEU A 197 -3.56 -5.29 5.13
CA LEU A 197 -3.99 -4.50 6.27
C LEU A 197 -5.22 -3.69 5.87
N PHE A 198 -6.35 -4.08 6.44
CA PHE A 198 -7.64 -3.47 6.19
C PHE A 198 -7.92 -2.37 7.20
N GLY A 199 -8.54 -1.28 6.73
CA GLY A 199 -8.91 -0.16 7.59
C GLY A 199 -9.46 1.00 6.80
N THR A 200 -9.96 1.98 7.54
CA THR A 200 -10.58 3.20 7.02
C THR A 200 -9.61 4.38 7.16
N GLY A 201 -9.54 5.23 6.14
CA GLY A 201 -8.73 6.45 6.11
C GLY A 201 -9.56 7.71 6.36
N LYS A 202 -10.80 7.53 6.79
CA LYS A 202 -11.77 8.57 7.12
C LYS A 202 -12.84 7.95 8.01
N ASP A 203 -13.40 8.75 8.91
CA ASP A 203 -14.68 8.48 9.54
C ASP A 203 -15.76 8.23 8.47
N ASP A 204 -16.87 7.59 8.82
CA ASP A 204 -18.02 7.29 7.96
C ASP A 204 -17.82 6.19 6.89
N GLN A 205 -16.66 5.55 6.87
CA GLN A 205 -16.39 4.41 5.99
C GLN A 205 -16.93 3.11 6.58
N THR A 206 -17.04 2.07 5.76
CA THR A 206 -17.50 0.75 6.24
C THR A 206 -16.46 0.15 7.18
N GLU A 207 -16.88 -0.29 8.37
CA GLU A 207 -16.00 -0.87 9.38
C GLU A 207 -16.49 -2.26 9.84
N PRO A 208 -15.58 -3.20 10.17
CA PRO A 208 -15.95 -4.57 10.55
C PRO A 208 -16.43 -4.70 12.00
N ASP A 209 -16.12 -3.74 12.87
CA ASP A 209 -16.44 -3.76 14.30
C ASP A 209 -17.83 -3.20 14.64
N LEU A 210 -18.52 -2.58 13.67
CA LEU A 210 -19.90 -2.12 13.78
C LEU A 210 -20.95 -3.23 13.51
N GLY A 211 -20.50 -4.44 13.14
CA GLY A 211 -21.38 -5.57 12.86
C GLY A 211 -22.40 -5.25 11.76
N ALA A 212 -23.69 -5.38 12.05
CA ALA A 212 -24.76 -5.06 11.10
C ALA A 212 -24.84 -3.57 10.71
N ASN A 213 -24.20 -2.68 11.48
CA ASN A 213 -24.08 -1.25 11.20
C ASN A 213 -22.76 -0.90 10.45
N GLY A 214 -22.05 -1.92 9.96
CA GLY A 214 -20.82 -1.77 9.18
C GLY A 214 -20.78 -2.75 8.02
N ASP A 215 -19.73 -3.57 7.98
CA ASP A 215 -19.51 -4.54 6.91
C ASP A 215 -20.47 -5.76 6.93
N ASN A 216 -21.34 -5.85 7.95
CA ASN A 216 -22.27 -6.95 8.21
C ASN A 216 -21.58 -8.32 8.37
N GLY A 217 -20.36 -8.32 8.93
CA GLY A 217 -19.56 -9.51 9.20
C GLY A 217 -18.88 -10.11 7.96
N ASN A 218 -18.87 -9.43 6.82
CA ASN A 218 -18.28 -9.94 5.58
C ASN A 218 -16.79 -10.26 5.75
N PHE A 219 -16.01 -9.30 6.26
CA PHE A 219 -14.57 -9.44 6.44
C PHE A 219 -14.23 -10.61 7.37
N VAL A 220 -14.89 -10.69 8.52
CA VAL A 220 -14.70 -11.79 9.48
C VAL A 220 -15.03 -13.14 8.85
N ALA A 221 -16.12 -13.23 8.08
CA ALA A 221 -16.48 -14.45 7.37
C ALA A 221 -15.40 -14.88 6.34
N LYS A 222 -14.84 -13.92 5.58
CA LYS A 222 -13.75 -14.20 4.62
C LYS A 222 -12.47 -14.67 5.30
N VAL A 223 -12.07 -14.00 6.38
CA VAL A 223 -10.88 -14.38 7.17
C VAL A 223 -11.05 -15.80 7.72
N ASN A 224 -12.20 -16.11 8.31
CA ASN A 224 -12.48 -17.44 8.85
C ASN A 224 -12.45 -18.52 7.76
N ALA A 225 -13.08 -18.27 6.61
CA ALA A 225 -13.05 -19.21 5.49
C ALA A 225 -11.62 -19.48 4.99
N TYR A 226 -10.81 -18.44 4.83
CA TYR A 226 -9.41 -18.57 4.44
C TYR A 226 -8.58 -19.36 5.45
N ALA A 227 -8.80 -19.13 6.75
CA ALA A 227 -8.11 -19.87 7.81
C ALA A 227 -8.50 -21.36 7.82
N THR A 228 -9.76 -21.69 7.52
CA THR A 228 -10.23 -23.09 7.49
C THR A 228 -9.83 -23.85 6.24
N ASP A 229 -9.75 -23.19 5.08
CA ASP A 229 -9.41 -23.83 3.80
C ASP A 229 -7.93 -24.28 3.72
N GLY A 230 -7.10 -23.83 4.67
CA GLY A 230 -5.70 -24.28 4.80
C GLY A 230 -4.76 -23.76 3.70
N THR A 231 -5.28 -22.98 2.74
CA THR A 231 -4.51 -22.32 1.67
C THR A 231 -3.61 -21.19 2.18
N GLY A 232 -3.84 -20.70 3.40
CA GLY A 232 -2.97 -19.75 4.09
C GLY A 232 -1.87 -20.36 4.96
N LYS A 233 -1.70 -21.68 4.95
CA LYS A 233 -0.53 -22.30 5.56
C LYS A 233 0.65 -22.02 4.64
N LEU A 234 1.48 -21.03 4.99
CA LEU A 234 2.84 -20.92 4.50
C LEU A 234 3.49 -22.29 4.72
N THR A 235 3.67 -23.06 3.65
CA THR A 235 4.52 -24.25 3.70
C THR A 235 5.92 -23.71 3.91
N CYS A 236 6.44 -23.86 5.13
CA CYS A 236 7.87 -23.73 5.35
C CYS A 236 8.55 -24.83 4.51
N GLU A 237 9.09 -24.47 3.35
CA GLU A 237 10.13 -25.25 2.67
C GLU A 237 11.51 -24.87 3.20
#